data_AF-A0A0E9XPS5-F1
#
_entry.id   AF-A0A0E9XPS5-F1
#
_cell.length_a   1.000
_cell.length_b   1.000
_cell.length_c   1.000
_cell.angle_alpha   90.00
_cell.angle_beta   90.00
_cell.angle_gamma   90.00
#
_symmetry.space_group_name_H-M   'P 1'
#
loop_
_entity.id
_entity.type
_entity.pdbx_description
1 polymer ?
#
loop_
_entity_poly.entity_id
_entity_poly.type
_entity_poly.pdbx_seq_one_letter_code
_entity_poly.pdbx_strand_id
1 'polypeptide(L)'
;MPHFKGRTSLFKDQIKNGNASLLLQNCNMQDSGAYQCYTSTKQGNTNNIVNMKVHAPIQSVIKKIGNEVKCLFQDIYSHPNVSWTTEPSTQSDTLKDETPISKNHSLYSVESKVRMLGNVSDYTYICSVTSADGKQKWTTSLRHQELYGGNMLIPCLAPGAFKSHNFTLKWTIARENNSEVILTFDSVTDRS
;
A
#
# COMPACT_ATOMS: atom_id res chain seq x y z
N MET A 1 -7.31 26.90 -11.97
CA MET A 1 -6.79 25.74 -11.21
C MET A 1 -5.54 25.19 -11.86
N PRO A 2 -4.34 25.60 -11.41
CA PRO A 2 -3.07 25.09 -11.95
C PRO A 2 -2.92 23.57 -11.82
N HIS A 3 -3.53 23.00 -10.78
CA HIS A 3 -3.40 21.60 -10.37
C HIS A 3 -3.86 20.56 -11.42
N PHE A 4 -4.85 20.87 -12.26
CA PHE A 4 -5.33 19.96 -13.33
C PHE A 4 -4.74 20.25 -14.71
N LYS A 5 -3.99 21.34 -14.87
CA LYS A 5 -3.51 21.79 -16.18
C LYS A 5 -2.49 20.80 -16.74
N GLY A 6 -2.70 20.38 -18.00
CA GLY A 6 -1.79 19.46 -18.70
C GLY A 6 -1.88 17.99 -18.25
N ARG A 7 -2.81 17.67 -17.34
CA ARG A 7 -3.05 16.31 -16.82
C ARG A 7 -4.41 15.76 -17.23
N THR A 8 -5.27 16.57 -17.83
CA THR A 8 -6.65 16.20 -18.17
C THR A 8 -6.86 16.13 -19.68
N SER A 9 -7.63 15.14 -20.12
CA SER A 9 -8.08 15.01 -21.51
C SER A 9 -9.43 14.31 -21.62
N LEU A 10 -10.11 14.50 -22.75
CA LEU A 10 -11.37 13.87 -23.09
C LEU A 10 -11.19 12.99 -24.33
N PHE A 11 -11.99 11.93 -24.42
CA PHE A 11 -12.10 11.07 -25.61
C PHE A 11 -12.98 11.74 -26.66
N LYS A 12 -12.46 12.78 -27.32
CA LYS A 12 -13.25 13.70 -28.18
C LYS A 12 -14.04 12.99 -29.29
N ASP A 13 -13.48 11.94 -29.86
CA ASP A 13 -14.08 11.10 -30.89
C ASP A 13 -15.27 10.27 -30.38
N GLN A 14 -15.32 9.97 -29.08
CA GLN A 14 -16.37 9.16 -28.45
C GLN A 14 -17.51 9.98 -27.82
N ILE A 15 -17.37 11.32 -27.75
CA ILE A 15 -18.39 12.19 -27.13
C ILE A 15 -19.75 12.07 -27.83
N LYS A 16 -19.77 12.02 -29.17
CA LYS A 16 -21.01 11.86 -29.94
C LYS A 16 -21.69 10.51 -29.71
N ASN A 17 -20.93 9.51 -29.25
CA ASN A 17 -21.41 8.18 -28.91
C ASN A 17 -21.80 8.07 -27.43
N GLY A 18 -21.81 9.19 -26.68
CA GLY A 18 -22.21 9.26 -25.28
C GLY A 18 -21.08 9.11 -24.26
N ASN A 19 -19.82 8.94 -24.69
CA ASN A 19 -18.69 8.82 -23.78
C ASN A 19 -18.01 10.18 -23.56
N ALA A 20 -18.36 10.82 -22.44
CA ALA A 20 -17.74 12.05 -21.97
C ALA A 20 -16.72 11.80 -20.83
N SER A 21 -16.10 10.61 -20.78
CA SER A 21 -15.14 10.27 -19.73
C SER A 21 -13.93 11.21 -19.72
N LEU A 22 -13.53 11.60 -18.51
CA LEU A 22 -12.34 12.39 -18.24
C LEU A 22 -11.16 11.45 -17.95
N LEU A 23 -10.09 11.57 -18.74
CA LEU A 23 -8.80 10.99 -18.39
C LEU A 23 -8.02 12.01 -17.55
N LEU A 24 -7.66 11.61 -16.32
CA LEU A 24 -6.75 12.35 -15.45
C LEU A 24 -5.43 11.57 -15.30
N GLN A 25 -4.31 12.20 -15.63
CA GLN A 25 -2.98 11.63 -15.59
C GLN A 25 -2.20 12.10 -14.35
N ASN A 26 -1.25 11.26 -13.91
CA ASN A 26 -0.40 11.53 -12.74
C ASN A 26 -1.23 11.84 -11.49
N CYS A 27 -2.26 11.05 -11.22
CA CYS A 27 -3.15 11.24 -10.08
C CYS A 27 -2.36 11.28 -8.76
N ASN A 28 -2.71 12.23 -7.91
CA ASN A 28 -2.22 12.39 -6.56
C ASN A 28 -3.41 12.49 -5.59
N MET A 29 -3.11 12.44 -4.30
CA MET A 29 -4.12 12.37 -3.26
C MET A 29 -5.08 13.57 -3.25
N GLN A 30 -4.61 14.76 -3.67
CA GLN A 30 -5.43 15.97 -3.74
C GLN A 30 -6.45 15.94 -4.88
N ASP A 31 -6.34 15.00 -5.83
CA ASP A 31 -7.36 14.80 -6.86
C ASP A 31 -8.59 14.04 -6.31
N SER A 32 -8.58 13.56 -5.07
CA SER A 32 -9.77 12.91 -4.49
C SER A 32 -10.91 13.91 -4.30
N GLY A 33 -12.13 13.54 -4.68
CA GLY A 33 -13.29 14.42 -4.57
C GLY A 33 -14.47 14.00 -5.43
N ALA A 34 -15.51 14.83 -5.40
CA ALA A 34 -16.69 14.68 -6.26
C ALA A 34 -16.44 15.38 -7.59
N TYR A 35 -16.46 14.61 -8.68
CA TYR A 35 -16.35 15.10 -10.05
C TYR A 35 -17.74 15.18 -10.66
N GLN A 36 -18.09 16.34 -11.21
CA GLN A 36 -19.38 16.54 -11.86
C GLN A 36 -19.20 16.57 -13.38
N CYS A 37 -19.90 15.69 -14.08
CA CYS A 37 -20.16 15.80 -15.50
C CYS A 37 -21.52 16.49 -15.69
N TYR A 38 -21.49 17.68 -16.28
CA TYR A 38 -22.68 18.43 -16.66
C TYR A 38 -22.87 18.34 -18.17
N THR A 39 -24.06 17.96 -18.63
CA THR A 39 -24.42 18.04 -20.05
C THR A 39 -25.68 18.88 -20.23
N SER A 40 -25.70 19.67 -21.30
CA SER A 40 -26.84 20.51 -21.68
C SER A 40 -27.17 20.30 -23.14
N THR A 41 -28.44 20.01 -23.40
CA THR A 41 -28.98 19.77 -24.74
C THR A 41 -30.30 20.49 -24.91
N LYS A 42 -30.82 20.56 -26.14
CA LYS A 42 -32.17 21.12 -26.40
C LYS A 42 -33.28 20.34 -25.69
N GLN A 43 -33.05 19.09 -25.32
CA GLN A 43 -34.02 18.20 -24.69
C GLN A 43 -33.97 18.27 -23.16
N GLY A 44 -32.92 18.87 -22.58
CA GLY A 44 -32.74 18.99 -21.15
C GLY A 44 -31.27 18.92 -20.72
N ASN A 45 -31.09 18.99 -19.41
CA ASN A 45 -29.78 18.97 -18.76
C ASN A 45 -29.64 17.73 -17.87
N THR A 46 -28.44 17.18 -17.77
CA THR A 46 -28.14 16.07 -16.85
C THR A 46 -26.87 16.35 -16.04
N ASN A 47 -26.88 15.90 -14.78
CA ASN A 47 -25.75 15.99 -13.86
C ASN A 47 -25.40 14.60 -13.38
N ASN A 48 -24.18 14.15 -13.68
CA ASN A 48 -23.63 12.91 -13.14
C ASN A 48 -22.48 13.24 -12.19
N ILE A 49 -22.58 12.77 -10.95
CA ILE A 49 -21.55 12.97 -9.93
C ILE A 49 -20.82 11.64 -9.71
N VAL A 50 -19.49 11.67 -9.81
CA VAL A 50 -18.60 10.54 -9.56
C VAL A 50 -17.69 10.88 -8.39
N ASN A 51 -17.74 10.07 -7.33
CA ASN A 51 -16.83 10.22 -6.19
C ASN A 51 -15.55 9.44 -6.46
N MET A 52 -14.45 10.14 -6.67
CA MET A 52 -13.14 9.54 -6.90
C MET A 52 -12.32 9.58 -5.61
N LYS A 53 -11.75 8.44 -5.22
CA LYS A 53 -10.81 8.33 -4.10
C LYS A 53 -9.48 7.84 -4.64
N VAL A 54 -8.46 8.69 -4.57
CA VAL A 54 -7.09 8.33 -4.92
C VAL A 54 -6.43 7.74 -3.69
N HIS A 55 -5.67 6.67 -3.88
CA HIS A 55 -4.88 6.04 -2.83
C HIS A 55 -3.40 6.16 -3.21
N ALA A 56 -2.58 6.62 -2.28
CA ALA A 56 -1.14 6.66 -2.46
C ALA A 56 -0.58 5.25 -2.23
N PRO A 57 0.47 4.84 -2.97
CA PRO A 57 1.23 3.67 -2.60
C PRO A 57 1.83 3.91 -1.21
N ILE A 58 1.44 3.08 -0.25
CA ILE A 58 1.92 3.19 1.12
C ILE A 58 3.37 2.73 1.18
N GLN A 59 4.24 3.58 1.72
CA GLN A 59 5.60 3.18 2.03
C GLN A 59 5.61 2.47 3.37
N SER A 60 6.17 1.26 3.41
CA SER A 60 6.35 0.51 4.65
C SER A 60 7.79 0.04 4.80
N VAL A 61 8.31 0.15 6.02
CA VAL A 61 9.64 -0.32 6.41
C VAL A 61 9.49 -1.12 7.69
N ILE A 62 10.14 -2.27 7.78
CA ILE A 62 10.27 -3.04 9.01
C ILE A 62 11.73 -3.37 9.26
N LYS A 63 12.19 -3.16 10.50
CA LYS A 63 13.59 -3.38 10.87
C LYS A 63 13.72 -3.83 12.31
N LYS A 64 14.80 -4.56 12.60
CA LYS A 64 15.24 -4.90 13.94
C LYS A 64 16.16 -3.81 14.49
N ILE A 65 15.92 -3.37 15.72
CA ILE A 65 16.79 -2.45 16.47
C ILE A 65 17.01 -3.05 17.86
N GLY A 66 18.20 -3.57 18.13
CA GLY A 66 18.48 -4.24 19.41
C GLY A 66 17.55 -5.43 19.64
N ASN A 67 16.75 -5.38 20.72
CA ASN A 67 15.76 -6.39 21.08
C ASN A 67 14.32 -6.04 20.63
N GLU A 68 14.17 -5.06 19.74
CA GLU A 68 12.87 -4.56 19.28
C GLU A 68 12.74 -4.73 17.76
N VAL A 69 11.52 -4.99 17.31
CA VAL A 69 11.12 -4.92 15.90
C VAL A 69 10.26 -3.68 15.73
N LYS A 70 10.64 -2.83 14.79
CA LYS A 70 10.01 -1.54 14.51
C LYS A 70 9.47 -1.52 13.09
N CYS A 71 8.19 -1.20 12.92
CA CYS A 71 7.59 -0.91 11.62
C CYS A 71 7.28 0.58 11.49
N LEU A 72 7.44 1.11 10.28
CA LEU A 72 7.09 2.46 9.87
C LEU A 72 6.17 2.36 8.66
N PHE A 73 5.03 3.04 8.70
CA PHE A 73 4.15 3.24 7.56
C PHE A 73 3.94 4.73 7.34
N GLN A 74 4.00 5.18 6.09
CA GLN A 74 3.81 6.58 5.71
C GLN A 74 2.70 6.72 4.66
N ASP A 75 2.16 7.94 4.56
CA ASP A 75 1.16 8.33 3.56
C ASP A 75 -0.20 7.60 3.66
N ILE A 76 -0.62 7.26 4.89
CA ILE A 76 -1.94 6.64 5.14
C ILE A 76 -3.01 7.72 5.22
N TYR A 77 -4.05 7.66 4.38
CA TYR A 77 -5.10 8.70 4.36
C TYR A 77 -6.14 8.59 5.48
N SER A 78 -6.60 7.38 5.77
CA SER A 78 -7.57 7.13 6.84
C SER A 78 -6.88 6.97 8.17
N HIS A 79 -7.59 7.20 9.28
CA HIS A 79 -7.09 6.85 10.60
C HIS A 79 -6.63 5.37 10.62
N PRO A 80 -5.36 5.08 10.93
CA PRO A 80 -4.83 3.72 10.90
C PRO A 80 -5.14 2.96 12.19
N ASN A 81 -5.42 1.68 12.05
CA ASN A 81 -5.40 0.72 13.16
C ASN A 81 -4.23 -0.25 12.95
N VAL A 82 -3.33 -0.31 13.93
CA VAL A 82 -2.10 -1.09 13.85
C VAL A 82 -2.29 -2.40 14.61
N SER A 83 -1.80 -3.49 14.05
CA SER A 83 -1.78 -4.78 14.73
C SER A 83 -0.50 -5.53 14.43
N TRP A 84 -0.04 -6.27 15.44
CA TRP A 84 1.11 -7.16 15.33
C TRP A 84 0.67 -8.61 15.46
N THR A 85 1.25 -9.46 14.62
CA THR A 85 1.13 -10.91 14.71
C THR A 85 2.50 -11.54 14.47
N THR A 86 2.63 -12.80 14.88
CA THR A 86 3.83 -13.60 14.64
C THR A 86 3.48 -14.86 13.88
N GLU A 87 4.46 -15.45 13.21
CA GLU A 87 4.40 -16.82 12.68
C GLU A 87 5.59 -17.59 13.25
N PRO A 88 5.39 -18.66 14.05
CA PRO A 88 4.09 -19.19 14.52
C PRO A 88 3.30 -18.20 15.38
N SER A 89 1.97 -18.28 15.33
CA SER A 89 1.09 -17.35 16.04
C SER A 89 1.23 -17.46 17.56
N THR A 90 1.61 -16.35 18.20
CA THR A 90 1.60 -16.23 19.66
C THR A 90 0.34 -15.51 20.15
N GLN A 91 -0.02 -15.68 21.43
CA GLN A 91 -1.17 -14.99 22.03
C GLN A 91 -0.99 -13.47 21.94
N SER A 92 -2.05 -12.75 21.53
CA SER A 92 -2.02 -11.32 21.21
C SER A 92 -1.54 -10.43 22.38
N ASP A 93 -1.83 -10.80 23.63
CA ASP A 93 -1.46 -10.02 24.83
C ASP A 93 0.06 -9.94 25.08
N THR A 94 0.84 -10.78 24.40
CA THR A 94 2.31 -10.83 24.55
C THR A 94 3.00 -9.70 23.80
N LEU A 95 2.40 -9.22 22.70
CA LEU A 95 2.94 -8.16 21.86
C LEU A 95 2.35 -6.83 22.30
N LYS A 96 2.96 -6.21 23.31
CA LYS A 96 2.63 -4.83 23.69
C LYS A 96 3.31 -3.89 22.70
N ASP A 97 2.51 -3.22 21.90
CA ASP A 97 2.97 -2.24 20.93
C ASP A 97 2.92 -0.82 21.49
N GLU A 98 3.93 -0.03 21.14
CA GLU A 98 3.90 1.42 21.30
C GLU A 98 3.73 2.03 19.92
N THR A 99 2.58 2.68 19.67
CA THR A 99 2.22 3.23 18.36
C THR A 99 2.11 4.75 18.37
N PRO A 100 3.23 5.50 18.29
CA PRO A 100 3.16 6.90 17.89
C PRO A 100 2.52 7.04 16.51
N ILE A 101 1.35 7.69 16.48
CA ILE A 101 0.69 8.10 15.24
C ILE A 101 0.90 9.60 15.08
N SER A 102 1.62 10.00 14.04
CA SER A 102 1.75 11.40 13.66
C SER A 102 0.87 11.69 12.45
N LYS A 103 0.37 12.92 12.36
CA LYS A 103 -0.42 13.38 11.22
C LYS A 103 0.24 14.60 10.61
N ASN A 104 0.57 14.52 9.32
CA ASN A 104 1.05 15.64 8.54
C ASN A 104 0.00 16.01 7.50
N HIS A 105 -0.58 17.21 7.60
CA HIS A 105 -1.76 17.64 6.84
C HIS A 105 -2.92 16.61 6.93
N SER A 106 -3.16 15.85 5.86
CA SER A 106 -4.23 14.85 5.75
C SER A 106 -3.74 13.40 5.82
N LEU A 107 -2.44 13.18 6.04
CA LEU A 107 -1.81 11.86 6.00
C LEU A 107 -1.27 11.46 7.38
N TYR A 108 -1.50 10.22 7.75
CA TYR A 108 -0.99 9.59 8.95
C TYR A 108 0.33 8.88 8.65
N SER A 109 1.27 9.02 9.56
CA SER A 109 2.46 8.19 9.65
C SER A 109 2.39 7.40 10.95
N VAL A 110 2.63 6.10 10.85
CA VAL A 110 2.61 5.17 11.97
C VAL A 110 4.02 4.71 12.22
N GLU A 111 4.49 4.91 13.43
CA GLU A 111 5.65 4.21 13.94
C GLU A 111 5.16 3.25 15.02
N SER A 112 5.46 1.96 14.91
CA SER A 112 5.10 0.98 15.92
C SER A 112 6.28 0.07 16.23
N LYS A 113 6.39 -0.35 17.48
CA LYS A 113 7.45 -1.27 17.92
C LYS A 113 6.92 -2.32 18.88
N VAL A 114 7.48 -3.53 18.78
CA VAL A 114 7.24 -4.64 19.71
C VAL A 114 8.57 -5.23 20.17
N ARG A 115 8.58 -5.78 21.39
CA ARG A 115 9.74 -6.55 21.89
C ARG A 115 9.77 -7.92 21.25
N MET A 116 10.98 -8.39 20.94
CA MET A 116 11.15 -9.74 20.41
C MET A 116 10.85 -10.80 21.48
N LEU A 117 10.27 -11.90 21.02
CA LEU A 117 10.04 -13.15 21.72
C LEU A 117 11.12 -14.15 21.32
N GLY A 118 11.66 -14.89 22.30
CA GLY A 118 12.63 -15.96 22.04
C GLY A 118 13.87 -15.51 21.27
N ASN A 119 14.39 -16.39 20.41
CA ASN A 119 15.50 -16.04 19.53
C ASN A 119 15.00 -15.35 18.25
N VAL A 120 15.91 -14.60 17.63
CA VAL A 120 15.62 -13.74 16.46
C VAL A 120 15.06 -14.53 15.26
N SER A 121 15.43 -15.80 15.13
CA SER A 121 15.05 -16.70 14.02
C SER A 121 13.74 -17.47 14.24
N ASP A 122 13.22 -17.48 15.48
CA ASP A 122 12.11 -18.36 15.86
C ASP A 122 10.77 -17.87 15.33
N TYR A 123 10.66 -16.55 15.13
CA TYR A 123 9.41 -15.89 14.75
C TYR A 123 9.58 -15.00 13.53
N THR A 124 8.58 -15.00 12.67
CA THR A 124 8.36 -13.93 11.69
C THR A 124 7.46 -12.90 12.32
N TYR A 125 7.93 -11.66 12.48
CA TYR A 125 7.13 -10.56 13.00
C TYR A 125 6.39 -9.89 11.85
N ILE A 126 5.09 -9.68 12.03
CA ILE A 126 4.20 -9.19 11.00
C ILE A 126 3.49 -7.95 11.57
N CYS A 127 3.74 -6.79 10.99
CA CYS A 127 3.07 -5.54 11.33
C CYS A 127 2.04 -5.23 10.24
N SER A 128 0.79 -5.06 10.65
CA SER A 128 -0.33 -4.74 9.77
C SER A 128 -0.95 -3.40 10.13
N VAL A 129 -1.22 -2.58 9.12
CA VAL A 129 -2.03 -1.36 9.25
C VAL A 129 -3.32 -1.59 8.50
N THR A 130 -4.45 -1.36 9.19
CA THR A 130 -5.79 -1.46 8.62
C THR A 130 -6.42 -0.07 8.60
N SER A 131 -7.10 0.28 7.52
CA SER A 131 -7.89 1.52 7.44
C SER A 131 -9.06 1.50 8.43
N ALA A 132 -9.51 2.68 8.87
CA ALA A 132 -10.64 2.81 9.78
C ALA A 132 -11.94 2.13 9.29
N ASP A 133 -12.13 2.06 7.96
CA ASP A 133 -13.28 1.39 7.34
C ASP A 133 -13.08 -0.13 7.14
N GLY A 134 -11.91 -0.67 7.54
CA GLY A 134 -11.57 -2.09 7.41
C GLY A 134 -11.31 -2.57 5.97
N LYS A 135 -11.45 -1.69 4.97
CA LYS A 135 -11.40 -2.08 3.55
C LYS A 135 -9.98 -2.30 3.05
N GLN A 136 -9.01 -1.61 3.64
CA GLN A 136 -7.63 -1.67 3.22
C GLN A 136 -6.77 -2.19 4.36
N LYS A 137 -5.91 -3.15 4.04
CA LYS A 137 -4.94 -3.72 4.96
C LYS A 137 -3.59 -3.78 4.28
N TRP A 138 -2.59 -3.18 4.90
CA TRP A 138 -1.20 -3.21 4.47
C TRP A 138 -0.40 -4.00 5.49
N THR A 139 0.47 -4.88 5.01
CA THR A 139 1.24 -5.77 5.88
C THR A 139 2.70 -5.75 5.46
N THR A 140 3.58 -5.67 6.45
CA THR A 140 5.02 -5.84 6.28
C THR A 140 5.51 -6.87 7.28
N SER A 141 6.49 -7.69 6.90
CA SER A 141 6.99 -8.78 7.74
C SER A 141 8.51 -8.83 7.76
N LEU A 142 9.04 -9.27 8.90
CA LEU A 142 10.47 -9.45 9.12
C LEU A 142 10.71 -10.84 9.69
N ARG A 143 11.49 -11.64 8.97
CA ARG A 143 12.06 -12.89 9.46
C ARG A 143 13.57 -12.80 9.38
N HIS A 144 14.25 -13.09 10.49
CA HIS A 144 15.70 -13.24 10.46
C HIS A 144 16.03 -14.68 10.13
N GLN A 145 16.86 -14.89 9.12
CA GLN A 145 17.28 -16.22 8.69
C GLN A 145 18.78 -16.20 8.39
N GLU A 146 19.53 -16.99 9.14
CA GLU A 146 20.93 -17.27 8.82
C GLU A 146 20.98 -18.43 7.82
N LEU A 147 21.72 -18.23 6.74
CA LEU A 147 21.84 -19.23 5.68
C LEU A 147 23.32 -19.35 5.30
N TYR A 148 23.78 -20.59 5.18
CA TYR A 148 25.18 -20.94 5.03
C TYR A 148 25.41 -21.60 3.67
N GLY A 149 26.08 -20.89 2.76
CA GLY A 149 26.80 -21.39 1.56
C GLY A 149 26.04 -22.19 0.48
N GLY A 150 26.27 -21.85 -0.79
CA GLY A 150 25.79 -22.63 -1.95
C GLY A 150 24.51 -22.08 -2.59
N ASN A 151 23.73 -22.96 -3.24
CA ASN A 151 22.44 -22.59 -3.82
C ASN A 151 21.42 -22.39 -2.69
N MET A 152 20.86 -21.19 -2.62
CA MET A 152 20.09 -20.75 -1.46
C MET A 152 18.66 -20.42 -1.88
N LEU A 153 17.69 -21.03 -1.19
CA LEU A 153 16.27 -20.76 -1.40
C LEU A 153 15.79 -19.76 -0.35
N ILE A 154 15.36 -18.57 -0.81
CA ILE A 154 14.78 -17.53 0.04
C ILE A 154 13.26 -17.62 -0.08
N PRO A 155 12.54 -18.14 0.93
CA PRO A 155 11.09 -18.33 0.83
C PRO A 155 10.36 -16.98 0.93
N CYS A 156 9.47 -16.70 -0.02
CA CYS A 156 8.47 -15.63 0.08
C CYS A 156 7.07 -16.26 0.14
N LEU A 157 6.53 -16.38 1.35
CA LEU A 157 5.19 -16.92 1.57
C LEU A 157 4.22 -15.77 1.82
N ALA A 158 3.26 -15.58 0.92
CA ALA A 158 2.16 -14.62 1.09
C ALA A 158 0.81 -15.33 0.90
N PRO A 159 0.33 -16.08 1.91
CA PRO A 159 -0.92 -16.83 1.82
C PRO A 159 -2.10 -15.89 1.53
N GLY A 160 -2.87 -16.17 0.48
CA GLY A 160 -4.05 -15.39 0.11
C GLY A 160 -3.79 -14.21 -0.84
N ALA A 161 -2.58 -13.62 -0.82
CA ALA A 161 -2.23 -12.48 -1.68
C ALA A 161 -2.28 -12.82 -3.18
N PHE A 162 -1.93 -14.07 -3.54
CA PHE A 162 -1.87 -14.53 -4.92
C PHE A 162 -3.15 -15.23 -5.41
N LYS A 163 -4.19 -15.36 -4.56
CA LYS A 163 -5.36 -16.21 -4.84
C LYS A 163 -6.56 -15.49 -5.46
N SER A 164 -6.67 -14.16 -5.35
CA SER A 164 -7.92 -13.48 -5.71
C SER A 164 -7.80 -12.26 -6.62
N HIS A 165 -6.61 -11.75 -6.91
CA HIS A 165 -6.43 -10.52 -7.70
C HIS A 165 -5.15 -10.52 -8.52
N ASN A 166 -5.08 -9.60 -9.49
CA ASN A 166 -3.86 -9.26 -10.19
C ASN A 166 -2.81 -8.79 -9.18
N PHE A 167 -1.59 -9.29 -9.29
CA PHE A 167 -0.50 -8.98 -8.38
C PHE A 167 0.80 -8.71 -9.14
N THR A 168 1.65 -7.92 -8.49
CA THR A 168 3.04 -7.73 -8.91
C THR A 168 3.92 -8.28 -7.80
N LEU A 169 4.80 -9.22 -8.14
CA LEU A 169 5.83 -9.72 -7.25
C LEU A 169 7.12 -9.00 -7.57
N LYS A 170 7.79 -8.44 -6.56
CA LYS A 170 9.02 -7.70 -6.74
C LYS A 170 10.03 -8.12 -5.70
N TRP A 171 11.14 -8.69 -6.15
CA TRP A 171 12.29 -8.96 -5.29
C TRP A 171 13.22 -7.76 -5.32
N THR A 172 13.56 -7.25 -4.15
CA THR A 172 14.53 -6.17 -3.98
C THR A 172 15.58 -6.57 -2.97
N ILE A 173 16.82 -6.12 -3.19
CA ILE A 173 17.87 -6.15 -2.19
C ILE A 173 18.15 -4.74 -1.72
N ALA A 174 18.04 -4.52 -0.41
CA ALA A 174 18.42 -3.26 0.21
C ALA A 174 19.87 -3.35 0.70
N ARG A 175 20.70 -2.39 0.29
CA ARG A 175 22.03 -2.09 0.81
C ARG A 175 21.96 -0.73 1.51
N GLU A 176 22.93 -0.40 2.36
CA GLU A 176 22.87 0.72 3.33
C GLU A 176 22.16 2.00 2.85
N ASN A 177 22.41 2.45 1.61
CA ASN A 177 21.78 3.64 1.02
C ASN A 177 21.09 3.41 -0.33
N ASN A 178 20.96 2.16 -0.80
CA ASN A 178 20.35 1.90 -2.09
C ASN A 178 19.53 0.61 -2.09
N SER A 179 18.46 0.58 -2.89
CA SER A 179 17.65 -0.61 -3.12
C SER A 179 17.69 -0.97 -4.60
N GLU A 180 18.09 -2.20 -4.90
CA GLU A 180 18.15 -2.71 -6.26
C GLU A 180 17.03 -3.71 -6.48
N VAL A 181 16.43 -3.68 -7.67
CA VAL A 181 15.40 -4.65 -8.08
C VAL A 181 16.10 -5.86 -8.66
N ILE A 182 15.86 -7.03 -8.08
CA ILE A 182 16.40 -8.31 -8.55
C ILE A 182 15.50 -8.88 -9.65
N LEU A 183 14.18 -8.90 -9.41
CA LEU A 183 13.20 -9.51 -10.31
C LEU A 183 11.82 -8.87 -10.10
N THR A 184 11.07 -8.68 -11.18
CA THR A 184 9.68 -8.20 -11.10
C THR A 184 8.79 -9.08 -11.96
N PHE A 185 7.78 -9.70 -11.36
CA PHE A 185 6.79 -10.50 -12.07
C PHE A 185 5.43 -9.80 -12.01
N ASP A 186 4.76 -9.69 -13.15
CA ASP A 186 3.42 -9.14 -13.27
C ASP A 186 2.43 -10.22 -13.70
N SER A 187 1.42 -10.48 -12.86
CA SER A 187 0.47 -11.59 -13.08
C SER A 187 -0.51 -11.36 -14.23
N VAL A 188 -0.62 -10.14 -14.76
CA VAL A 188 -1.55 -9.80 -15.86
C VAL A 188 -0.88 -10.08 -17.19
N THR A 189 0.40 -9.74 -17.29
CA THR A 189 1.19 -9.89 -18.51
C THR A 189 1.99 -11.18 -18.55
N ASP A 190 2.10 -11.88 -17.42
CA ASP A 190 2.91 -13.10 -17.24
C ASP A 190 4.38 -12.90 -17.63
N ARG A 191 4.91 -11.70 -17.33
CA ARG A 191 6.29 -11.31 -17.64
C ARG A 191 7.12 -11.17 -16.36
N SER A 192 8.35 -11.64 -16.43
CA SER A 192 9.40 -11.56 -15.40
C SER A 192 10.54 -10.64 -15.82
#